data_AF-E0IBS7-F1
#
_entry.id   AF-E0IBS7-F1
#
_cell.length_a   1.000
_cell.length_b   1.000
_cell.length_c   1.000
_cell.angle_alpha   90.00
_cell.angle_beta   90.00
_cell.angle_gamma   90.00
#
_symmetry.space_group_name_H-M   'P 1'
#
loop_
_entity.id
_entity.type
_entity.pdbx_description
1 polymer ?
#
loop_
_entity_poly.entity_id
_entity_poly.type
_entity_poly.pdbx_seq_one_letter_code
_entity_poly.pdbx_strand_id
1 'polypeptide(L)' 'MARRIDKLPGGKYAVWSTIVDGYILEDVTPEEIIDYYSGEERERIVESVNRQIARLENE' A
#
# COMPACT_ATOMS: atom_id res chain seq x y z
N MET A 1 -1.08 6.00 7.31
CA MET A 1 -2.23 5.06 7.30
C MET A 1 -2.05 4.09 8.45
N ALA A 2 -3.06 3.89 9.30
CA ALA A 2 -2.97 2.91 10.38
C ALA A 2 -3.32 1.52 9.84
N ARG A 3 -2.31 0.82 9.32
CA ARG A 3 -2.39 -0.59 8.95
C ARG A 3 -1.80 -1.43 10.07
N ARG A 4 -2.36 -2.61 10.31
CA ARG A 4 -1.84 -3.61 11.25
C ARG A 4 -1.58 -4.91 10.51
N ILE A 5 -0.42 -5.51 10.75
CA ILE A 5 -0.08 -6.83 10.21
C ILE A 5 -0.31 -7.84 11.32
N ASP A 6 -1.19 -8.80 11.06
CA ASP A 6 -1.53 -9.89 11.99
C ASP A 6 -0.88 -11.19 11.51
N LYS A 7 -0.29 -11.96 12.43
CA LYS A 7 0.35 -13.24 12.12
C LYS A 7 -0.69 -14.36 12.17
N LEU A 8 -0.72 -15.19 11.13
CA LEU A 8 -1.58 -16.37 11.01
C LEU A 8 -0.79 -17.66 11.29
N PRO A 9 -1.49 -18.78 11.60
CA PRO A 9 -0.88 -20.10 11.64
C PRO A 9 -0.15 -20.44 10.32
N GLY A 10 0.87 -21.29 10.38
CA GLY A 10 1.59 -21.74 9.17
C GLY A 10 2.59 -20.74 8.59
N GLY A 11 2.91 -19.64 9.31
CA GLY A 11 3.92 -18.67 8.87
C GLY A 11 3.40 -17.62 7.89
N LYS A 12 2.09 -17.48 7.80
CA LYS A 12 1.36 -16.56 6.93
C LYS A 12 0.92 -15.31 7.67
N TYR A 13 0.46 -14.30 6.94
CA TYR A 13 0.11 -12.99 7.49
C TYR A 13 -1.19 -12.45 6.88
N ALA A 14 -1.82 -11.52 7.58
CA ALA A 14 -2.94 -10.73 7.10
C ALA A 14 -2.69 -9.25 7.41
N VAL A 15 -3.26 -8.36 6.60
CA VAL A 15 -3.13 -6.91 6.77
C VAL A 15 -4.49 -6.29 6.99
N TRP A 16 -4.73 -5.78 8.20
CA TRP A 16 -5.91 -4.98 8.53
C TRP A 16 -5.67 -3.50 8.22
N SER A 17 -6.70 -2.83 7.73
CA SER A 17 -6.68 -1.39 7.47
C SER A 17 -7.84 -0.71 8.17
N THR A 18 -7.54 0.33 8.97
CA THR A 18 -8.57 1.14 9.62
C THR A 18 -9.36 2.01 8.66
N ILE A 19 -8.89 2.18 7.41
CA ILE A 19 -9.57 3.01 6.40
C ILE A 19 -10.79 2.28 5.84
N VAL A 20 -10.65 0.99 5.57
CA VAL A 20 -11.73 0.15 5.04
C VAL A 20 -12.41 -0.68 6.13
N ASP A 21 -11.95 -0.54 7.38
CA ASP A 21 -12.38 -1.32 8.54
C ASP A 21 -12.42 -2.82 8.27
N GLY A 22 -11.31 -3.34 7.70
CA GLY A 22 -11.26 -4.70 7.17
C GLY A 22 -9.85 -5.19 6.84
N TYR A 23 -9.73 -6.49 6.54
CA TYR A 23 -8.52 -7.06 5.96
C TYR A 23 -8.44 -6.72 4.48
N ILE A 24 -7.30 -6.19 4.06
CA ILE A 24 -6.98 -5.86 2.67
C ILE A 24 -6.07 -6.90 2.01
N LEU A 25 -5.39 -7.71 2.82
CA LEU A 25 -4.59 -8.86 2.41
C LEU A 25 -4.79 -9.97 3.42
N GLU A 26 -4.92 -11.22 2.95
CA GLU A 26 -5.13 -12.41 3.78
C GLU A 26 -4.28 -13.57 3.22
N ASP A 27 -3.74 -14.41 4.11
CA ASP A 27 -2.89 -15.57 3.77
C ASP A 27 -1.65 -15.25 2.91
N VAL A 28 -1.06 -14.08 3.15
CA VAL A 28 0.08 -13.57 2.38
C VAL A 28 1.42 -13.83 3.04
N THR A 29 2.48 -13.89 2.24
CA THR A 29 3.87 -13.86 2.73
C THR A 29 4.35 -12.42 2.96
N PRO A 30 5.46 -12.22 3.69
CA PRO A 30 6.05 -10.89 3.85
C PRO A 30 6.39 -10.21 2.51
N GLU A 31 6.84 -10.97 1.52
CA GLU A 31 7.19 -10.47 0.18
C GLU A 31 5.95 -9.90 -0.53
N GLU A 32 4.82 -10.60 -0.46
CA GLU A 32 3.55 -10.14 -1.06
C GLU A 32 3.04 -8.84 -0.40
N ILE A 33 3.25 -8.69 0.91
CA ILE A 33 2.92 -7.43 1.62
C ILE A 33 3.82 -6.29 1.13
N ILE A 34 5.12 -6.54 0.98
CA ILE A 34 6.10 -5.55 0.51
C ILE A 34 5.76 -5.11 -0.92
N ASP A 35 5.46 -6.06 -1.80
CA ASP A 35 5.11 -5.77 -3.18
C ASP A 35 3.84 -4.91 -3.26
N TYR A 36 2.81 -5.24 -2.47
CA TYR A 36 1.58 -4.46 -2.38
C TYR A 36 1.85 -3.01 -1.92
N TYR A 37 2.59 -2.82 -0.83
CA TYR A 37 2.94 -1.48 -0.35
C TYR A 37 3.82 -0.70 -1.33
N SER A 38 4.78 -1.38 -1.97
CA SER A 38 5.65 -0.75 -2.96
C SER A 38 4.87 -0.29 -4.19
N GLY A 39 3.85 -1.05 -4.60
CA GLY A 39 2.93 -0.67 -5.66
C GLY A 39 2.16 0.62 -5.33
N GLU A 40 1.55 0.69 -4.15
CA GLU A 40 0.80 1.89 -3.72
C GLU A 40 1.69 3.12 -3.59
N GLU A 41 2.88 2.99 -3.00
CA GLU A 41 3.81 4.12 -2.88
C GLU A 41 4.31 4.57 -4.26
N ARG A 42 4.54 3.63 -5.19
CA ARG A 42 4.89 3.97 -6.57
C ARG A 42 3.80 4.78 -7.25
N GLU A 43 2.54 4.38 -7.14
CA GLU A 43 1.41 5.12 -7.71
C GLU A 43 1.33 6.53 -7.14
N ARG A 44 1.46 6.68 -5.81
CA ARG A 44 1.48 8.00 -5.16
C ARG A 44 2.62 8.89 -5.64
N ILE A 45 3.81 8.32 -5.83
CA ILE A 45 4.98 9.04 -6.36
C ILE A 45 4.69 9.50 -7.79
N VAL A 46 4.19 8.61 -8.66
CA VAL A 46 3.84 8.93 -10.04
C VAL A 46 2.83 10.07 -10.11
N GLU A 47 1.74 9.99 -9.34
CA GLU A 47 0.76 11.06 -9.28
C GLU A 47 1.36 12.38 -8.78
N SER A 48 2.20 12.32 -7.74
CA SER A 48 2.85 13.51 -7.18
C SER A 48 3.77 14.19 -8.19
N VAL A 49 4.56 13.42 -8.94
CA VAL A 49 5.42 13.92 -10.00
C VAL A 49 4.59 14.52 -11.15
N ASN A 50 3.55 13.82 -11.60
CA ASN A 50 2.68 14.31 -12.67
C ASN A 50 1.99 15.63 -12.29
N ARG A 51 1.52 15.78 -11.04
CA ARG A 51 0.94 17.04 -10.56
C ARG A 51 1.96 18.19 -10.56
N GLN A 52 3.22 17.92 -10.21
CA GLN A 52 4.29 18.91 -10.24
C GLN A 52 4.63 19.34 -11.67
N ILE A 53 4.74 18.39 -12.60
CA ILE A 53 4.97 18.68 -14.03
C ILE A 53 3.82 19.51 -14.59
N ALA A 54 2.58 19.08 -14.39
CA ALA A 54 1.41 19.81 -14.89
C ALA A 54 1.35 21.24 -14.34
N ARG A 55 1.75 21.47 -13.08
CA ARG A 55 1.83 22.82 -12.52
C ARG A 55 2.85 23.68 -13.26
N LEU A 56 4.04 23.14 -13.55
CA LEU A 56 5.10 23.85 -14.27
C LEU A 56 4.72 24.16 -15.73
N GLU A 57 3.93 23.30 -16.38
CA GLU A 57 3.49 23.51 -17.77
C GLU A 57 2.36 24.55 -17.91
N ASN A 58 1.66 24.88 -16.81
CA ASN A 58 0.57 25.87 -16.79
C ASN A 58 1.00 27.24 -16.22
N GLU A 59 2.30 27.44 -15.95
CA GLU A 59 2.93 28.73 -15.59
C GLU A 59 3.54 29.41 -16.83
#